data_AF-B4DQ41-F1
#
_entry.id   AF-B4DQ41-F1
#
_cell.length_a   1.000
_cell.length_b   1.000
_cell.length_c   1.000
_cell.angle_alpha   90.00
_cell.angle_beta   90.00
_cell.angle_gamma   90.00
#
_symmetry.space_group_name_H-M   'P 1'
#
loop_
_entity.id
_entity.type
_entity.pdbx_description
1 polymer ?
#
loop_
_entity_poly.entity_id
_entity_poly.type
_entity_poly.pdbx_seq_one_letter_code
_entity_poly.pdbx_strand_id
1 'polypeptide(L)'
;MKQHILPAEKEVTEFYVQNENSVDKWGKPLVIDKLKEMAKVEGLWNLFLPAVSGLSHVDYALIAEETGKCFFAPDVFNCQAPDTGNMEVLHLYGSEEQKKQWLEPLLQGNITSCFCMTEPDVASSDATNIECSIQRDEDSYVINGKKWWSSGAGNPKCKIAIVLGRTQNTSLSR
;
A
#
# COMPACT_ATOMS: atom_id res chain seq x y z
N MET A 1 -2.21 -13.91 -16.58
CA MET A 1 -3.01 -12.91 -17.35
C MET A 1 -4.16 -13.52 -18.16
N LYS A 2 -3.91 -14.15 -19.32
CA LYS A 2 -4.96 -14.55 -20.28
C LYS A 2 -5.96 -15.61 -19.77
N GLN A 3 -5.50 -16.54 -18.94
CA GLN A 3 -6.32 -17.68 -18.48
C GLN A 3 -7.29 -17.32 -17.34
N HIS A 4 -6.87 -16.43 -16.43
CA HIS A 4 -7.60 -16.20 -15.17
C HIS A 4 -7.92 -14.73 -14.88
N ILE A 5 -7.04 -13.80 -15.26
CA ILE A 5 -7.16 -12.38 -14.90
C ILE A 5 -8.07 -11.66 -15.89
N LEU A 6 -7.71 -11.63 -17.17
CA LEU A 6 -8.49 -10.94 -18.21
C LEU A 6 -9.94 -11.46 -18.32
N PRO A 7 -10.22 -12.77 -18.20
CA PRO A 7 -11.60 -13.26 -18.21
C PRO A 7 -12.45 -12.74 -17.04
N ALA A 8 -11.85 -12.40 -15.90
CA ALA A 8 -12.55 -11.88 -14.72
C ALA A 8 -12.83 -10.37 -14.79
N GLU A 9 -12.26 -9.66 -15.78
CA GLU A 9 -12.32 -8.19 -15.82
C GLU A 9 -13.72 -7.61 -15.86
N LYS A 10 -14.63 -8.26 -16.61
CA LYS A 10 -16.03 -7.86 -16.67
C LYS A 10 -16.71 -7.95 -15.30
N GLU A 11 -16.53 -9.06 -14.59
CA GLU A 11 -17.12 -9.29 -13.27
C GLU A 11 -16.60 -8.26 -12.24
N VAL A 12 -15.28 -8.01 -12.24
CA VAL A 12 -14.66 -7.05 -11.32
C VAL A 12 -15.15 -5.62 -11.62
N THR A 13 -15.26 -5.26 -12.89
CA THR A 13 -15.77 -3.94 -13.30
C THR A 13 -17.22 -3.75 -12.88
N GLU A 14 -18.08 -4.74 -13.13
CA GLU A 14 -19.49 -4.69 -12.75
C GLU A 14 -19.66 -4.54 -11.23
N PHE A 15 -18.85 -5.24 -10.43
CA PHE A 15 -18.85 -5.08 -8.97
C PHE A 15 -18.59 -3.63 -8.55
N TYR A 16 -17.56 -2.97 -9.09
CA TYR A 16 -17.24 -1.60 -8.68
C TYR A 16 -18.31 -0.59 -9.12
N VAL A 17 -18.86 -0.75 -10.33
CA VAL A 17 -19.94 0.12 -10.83
C VAL A 17 -21.19 0.00 -9.96
N GLN A 18 -21.57 -1.23 -9.58
CA GLN A 18 -22.77 -1.44 -8.76
C GLN A 18 -22.62 -0.91 -7.33
N ASN A 19 -21.39 -0.92 -6.79
CA ASN A 19 -21.13 -0.55 -5.40
C ASN A 19 -20.61 0.88 -5.21
N GLU A 20 -20.45 1.68 -6.28
CA GLU A 20 -19.86 3.03 -6.24
C GLU A 20 -20.49 3.94 -5.16
N ASN A 21 -21.82 3.90 -5.02
CA ASN A 21 -22.60 4.70 -4.08
C ASN A 21 -23.06 3.93 -2.84
N SER A 22 -22.45 2.77 -2.58
CA SER A 22 -22.78 1.91 -1.44
C SER A 22 -21.75 2.03 -0.32
N VAL A 23 -22.08 1.42 0.83
CA VAL A 23 -21.11 1.22 1.92
C VAL A 23 -19.94 0.32 1.51
N ASP A 24 -20.13 -0.50 0.48
CA ASP A 24 -19.17 -1.48 -0.03
C ASP A 24 -18.26 -0.91 -1.14
N LYS A 25 -18.29 0.40 -1.40
CA LYS A 25 -17.48 1.05 -2.45
C LYS A 25 -15.97 0.80 -2.34
N TRP A 26 -15.48 0.50 -1.14
CA TRP A 26 -14.08 0.17 -0.87
C TRP A 26 -13.82 -1.34 -0.71
N GLY A 27 -14.85 -2.16 -0.88
CA GLY A 27 -14.76 -3.61 -0.88
C GLY A 27 -14.00 -4.14 -2.09
N LYS A 28 -13.66 -5.43 -2.05
CA LYS A 28 -13.11 -6.18 -3.17
C LYS A 28 -14.07 -7.32 -3.52
N PRO A 29 -14.29 -7.62 -4.81
CA PRO A 29 -15.11 -8.77 -5.19
C PRO A 29 -14.41 -10.08 -4.83
N LEU A 30 -15.19 -11.10 -4.47
CA LEU A 30 -14.68 -12.41 -4.03
C LEU A 30 -13.80 -13.12 -5.06
N VAL A 31 -14.02 -12.84 -6.36
CA VAL A 31 -13.16 -13.36 -7.44
C VAL A 31 -11.71 -12.94 -7.28
N ILE A 32 -11.43 -11.75 -6.72
CA ILE A 32 -10.06 -11.29 -6.46
C ILE A 32 -9.38 -12.16 -5.41
N ASP A 33 -10.06 -12.48 -4.31
CA ASP A 33 -9.49 -13.35 -3.28
C ASP A 33 -9.21 -14.76 -3.82
N LYS A 34 -10.11 -15.31 -4.66
CA LYS A 34 -9.85 -16.58 -5.34
C LYS A 34 -8.62 -16.52 -6.24
N LEU A 35 -8.48 -15.45 -7.03
CA LEU A 35 -7.35 -15.25 -7.93
C LEU A 35 -6.03 -15.08 -7.15
N LYS A 36 -6.05 -14.38 -6.01
CA LYS A 36 -4.90 -14.24 -5.11
C LYS A 36 -4.44 -15.60 -4.58
N GLU A 37 -5.36 -16.44 -4.13
CA GLU A 37 -5.01 -17.77 -3.62
C GLU A 37 -4.42 -18.66 -4.71
N MET A 38 -4.94 -18.59 -5.94
CA MET A 38 -4.33 -19.28 -7.09
C MET A 38 -2.91 -18.78 -7.36
N ALA A 39 -2.70 -17.45 -7.37
CA ALA A 39 -1.38 -16.85 -7.58
C ALA A 39 -0.38 -17.26 -6.49
N LYS A 40 -0.80 -17.31 -5.22
CA LYS A 40 0.03 -17.80 -4.11
C LYS A 40 0.45 -19.25 -4.29
N VAL A 41 -0.47 -20.14 -4.68
CA VAL A 41 -0.16 -21.57 -4.91
C VAL A 41 0.87 -21.74 -6.04
N GLU A 42 0.80 -20.90 -7.06
CA GLU A 42 1.75 -20.91 -8.19
C GLU A 42 3.06 -20.13 -7.91
N GLY A 43 3.22 -19.53 -6.73
CA GLY A 43 4.39 -18.72 -6.37
C GLY A 43 4.45 -17.34 -7.05
N LEU A 44 3.35 -16.90 -7.68
CA LEU A 44 3.23 -15.59 -8.34
C LEU A 44 2.80 -14.52 -7.33
N TRP A 45 3.63 -14.25 -6.33
CA TRP A 45 3.26 -13.38 -5.20
C TRP A 45 4.45 -12.55 -4.71
N ASN A 46 4.22 -11.27 -4.38
CA ASN A 46 5.26 -10.32 -3.95
C ASN A 46 6.40 -10.16 -4.97
N LEU A 47 6.08 -10.24 -6.27
CA LEU A 47 7.07 -10.25 -7.35
C LEU A 47 7.93 -8.98 -7.40
N PHE A 48 7.40 -7.87 -6.87
CA PHE A 48 8.05 -6.56 -6.84
C PHE A 48 9.28 -6.46 -5.93
N LEU A 49 9.45 -7.38 -4.97
CA LEU A 49 10.44 -7.25 -3.89
C LEU A 49 11.59 -8.26 -4.09
N PRO A 50 12.78 -7.83 -4.57
CA PRO A 50 13.86 -8.74 -4.96
C PRO A 50 14.31 -9.72 -3.87
N ALA A 51 14.34 -9.29 -2.60
CA ALA A 51 14.74 -10.14 -1.48
C ALA A 51 13.74 -11.29 -1.20
N VAL A 52 12.52 -11.20 -1.71
CA VAL A 52 11.48 -12.24 -1.62
C VAL A 52 11.35 -13.01 -2.93
N SER A 53 11.32 -12.31 -4.06
CA SER A 53 11.05 -12.91 -5.37
C SER A 53 12.28 -13.51 -6.05
N GLY A 54 13.49 -13.07 -5.69
CA GLY A 54 14.73 -13.42 -6.39
C GLY A 54 14.85 -12.82 -7.79
N LEU A 55 13.95 -11.89 -8.16
CA LEU A 55 13.94 -11.23 -9.47
C LEU A 55 14.77 -9.94 -9.46
N SER A 56 15.40 -9.61 -10.59
CA SER A 56 15.97 -8.28 -10.77
C SER A 56 14.88 -7.26 -11.11
N HIS A 57 15.20 -5.97 -10.98
CA HIS A 57 14.29 -4.90 -11.40
C HIS A 57 13.96 -4.95 -12.91
N VAL A 58 14.89 -5.44 -13.75
CA VAL A 58 14.65 -5.60 -15.19
C VAL A 58 13.64 -6.71 -15.45
N ASP A 59 13.76 -7.84 -14.73
CA ASP A 59 12.78 -8.94 -14.83
C ASP A 59 11.40 -8.46 -14.37
N TYR A 60 11.33 -7.74 -13.25
CA TYR A 60 10.07 -7.22 -12.73
C TYR A 60 9.45 -6.15 -13.66
N ALA A 61 10.24 -5.37 -14.38
CA ALA A 61 9.71 -4.35 -15.30
C ALA A 61 8.78 -4.96 -16.37
N LEU A 62 9.18 -6.09 -16.97
CA LEU A 62 8.38 -6.80 -17.97
C LEU A 62 7.12 -7.42 -17.36
N ILE A 63 7.22 -7.93 -16.13
CA ILE A 63 6.07 -8.46 -15.39
C ILE A 63 5.08 -7.33 -15.06
N ALA A 64 5.57 -6.21 -14.56
CA ALA A 64 4.77 -5.04 -14.23
C ALA A 64 4.06 -4.47 -15.47
N GLU A 65 4.74 -4.44 -16.63
CA GLU A 65 4.13 -4.08 -17.92
C GLU A 65 2.90 -4.97 -18.24
N GLU A 66 3.01 -6.28 -18.03
CA GLU A 66 1.87 -7.19 -18.22
C GLU A 66 0.73 -6.92 -17.23
N THR A 67 1.04 -6.64 -15.96
CA THR A 67 0.00 -6.29 -14.97
C THR A 67 -0.67 -4.95 -15.28
N GLY A 68 0.04 -4.01 -15.89
CA GLY A 68 -0.49 -2.69 -16.26
C GLY A 68 -1.61 -2.73 -17.30
N LYS A 69 -1.83 -3.89 -17.95
CA LYS A 69 -2.88 -4.10 -18.96
C LYS A 69 -4.27 -4.34 -18.35
N CYS A 70 -4.39 -4.49 -17.04
CA CYS A 70 -5.66 -4.75 -16.36
C CYS A 70 -5.65 -4.16 -14.94
N PHE A 71 -6.68 -3.37 -14.60
CA PHE A 71 -6.63 -2.44 -13.45
C PHE A 71 -6.50 -3.11 -12.06
N PHE A 72 -6.90 -4.37 -11.93
CA PHE A 72 -6.81 -5.14 -10.67
C PHE A 72 -5.73 -6.23 -10.70
N ALA A 73 -5.01 -6.39 -11.81
CA ALA A 73 -3.98 -7.42 -11.93
C ALA A 73 -2.83 -7.24 -10.92
N PRO A 74 -2.36 -6.01 -10.61
CA PRO A 74 -1.38 -5.81 -9.56
C PRO A 74 -1.86 -6.33 -8.21
N ASP A 75 -3.14 -6.14 -7.86
CA ASP A 75 -3.71 -6.64 -6.60
C ASP A 75 -3.59 -8.16 -6.49
N VAL A 76 -3.80 -8.90 -7.58
CA VAL A 76 -3.78 -10.37 -7.58
C VAL A 76 -2.38 -10.93 -7.25
N PHE A 77 -1.32 -10.23 -7.65
CA PHE A 77 0.06 -10.65 -7.40
C PHE A 77 0.70 -9.97 -6.17
N ASN A 78 -0.11 -9.22 -5.40
CA ASN A 78 0.31 -8.38 -4.26
C ASN A 78 1.37 -7.33 -4.62
N CYS A 79 1.20 -6.70 -5.80
CA CYS A 79 2.11 -5.72 -6.38
C CYS A 79 1.48 -4.32 -6.50
N GLN A 80 0.33 -4.07 -5.85
CA GLN A 80 -0.39 -2.80 -5.95
C GLN A 80 0.19 -1.69 -5.05
N ALA A 81 0.12 -0.45 -5.53
CA ALA A 81 0.28 0.73 -4.70
C ALA A 81 -0.97 0.96 -3.83
N PRO A 82 -0.84 1.58 -2.64
CA PRO A 82 0.39 2.10 -2.03
C PRO A 82 1.20 1.03 -1.25
N ASP A 83 0.71 -0.20 -1.17
CA ASP A 83 1.24 -1.23 -0.26
C ASP A 83 2.69 -1.63 -0.58
N THR A 84 3.07 -1.73 -1.86
CA THR A 84 4.46 -2.06 -2.25
C THR A 84 5.48 -1.07 -1.71
N GLY A 85 5.18 0.24 -1.78
CA GLY A 85 6.04 1.28 -1.20
C GLY A 85 6.15 1.16 0.32
N ASN A 86 5.03 0.91 1.00
CA ASN A 86 5.02 0.76 2.46
C ASN A 86 5.73 -0.54 2.92
N MET A 87 5.60 -1.63 2.16
CA MET A 87 6.36 -2.85 2.39
C MET A 87 7.86 -2.62 2.23
N GLU A 88 8.29 -1.88 1.20
CA GLU A 88 9.71 -1.55 0.99
C GLU A 88 10.27 -0.69 2.15
N VAL A 89 9.50 0.28 2.64
CA VAL A 89 9.88 1.10 3.82
C VAL A 89 10.11 0.22 5.05
N LEU A 90 9.19 -0.69 5.35
CA LEU A 90 9.32 -1.59 6.50
C LEU A 90 10.44 -2.62 6.31
N HIS A 91 10.64 -3.11 5.08
CA HIS A 91 11.70 -4.06 4.75
C HIS A 91 13.09 -3.46 5.00
N LEU A 92 13.32 -2.24 4.52
CA LEU A 92 14.63 -1.57 4.61
C LEU A 92 14.90 -0.94 5.98
N TYR A 93 13.88 -0.35 6.61
CA TYR A 93 14.08 0.53 7.77
C TYR A 93 13.33 0.07 9.04
N GLY A 94 12.44 -0.91 8.93
CA GLY A 94 11.69 -1.41 10.08
C GLY A 94 12.57 -2.16 11.07
N SER A 95 12.28 -2.02 12.36
CA SER A 95 12.80 -2.93 13.39
C SER A 95 12.22 -4.34 13.21
N GLU A 96 12.81 -5.34 13.86
CA GLU A 96 12.29 -6.72 13.80
C GLU A 96 10.86 -6.82 14.36
N GLU A 97 10.55 -6.04 15.40
CA GLU A 97 9.20 -5.96 15.95
C GLU A 97 8.22 -5.34 14.95
N GLN A 98 8.63 -4.26 14.26
CA GLN A 98 7.80 -3.61 13.24
C GLN A 98 7.59 -4.51 12.02
N LYS A 99 8.62 -5.24 11.59
CA LYS A 99 8.52 -6.20 10.48
C LYS A 99 7.54 -7.32 10.83
N LYS A 100 7.68 -7.92 12.01
CA LYS A 100 6.78 -8.98 12.47
C LYS A 100 5.34 -8.50 12.61
N GLN A 101 5.13 -7.30 13.13
CA GLN A 101 3.80 -6.76 13.36
C GLN A 101 3.10 -6.29 12.07
N TRP A 102 3.84 -5.72 11.12
CA TRP A 102 3.25 -5.01 9.98
C TRP A 102 3.70 -5.54 8.62
N LEU A 103 5.00 -5.78 8.42
CA LEU A 103 5.53 -6.24 7.13
C LEU A 103 5.01 -7.64 6.81
N GLU A 104 5.05 -8.57 7.76
CA GLU A 104 4.54 -9.92 7.58
C GLU A 104 3.07 -9.89 7.11
N PRO A 105 2.09 -9.32 7.85
CA PRO A 105 0.70 -9.26 7.40
C PRO A 105 0.47 -8.62 6.02
N LEU A 106 1.27 -7.61 5.66
CA LEU A 106 1.23 -7.00 4.32
C LEU A 106 1.74 -7.96 3.24
N LEU A 107 2.86 -8.65 3.48
CA LEU A 107 3.41 -9.67 2.58
C LEU A 107 2.48 -10.87 2.41
N GLN A 108 1.59 -11.16 3.36
CA GLN A 108 0.55 -12.19 3.20
C GLN A 108 -0.76 -11.67 2.58
N GLY A 109 -0.92 -10.35 2.41
CA GLY A 109 -2.13 -9.71 1.91
C GLY A 109 -3.31 -9.74 2.89
N ASN A 110 -3.03 -9.90 4.19
CA ASN A 110 -4.05 -9.97 5.25
C ASN A 110 -4.57 -8.58 5.63
N ILE A 111 -3.69 -7.59 5.63
CA ILE A 111 -4.02 -6.18 5.80
C ILE A 111 -3.54 -5.38 4.60
N THR A 112 -4.03 -4.15 4.48
CA THR A 112 -3.48 -3.13 3.58
C THR A 112 -3.03 -1.93 4.41
N SER A 113 -2.40 -0.99 3.73
CA SER A 113 -1.80 0.20 4.30
C SER A 113 -2.15 1.45 3.48
N CYS A 114 -1.91 2.61 4.06
CA CYS A 114 -1.92 3.87 3.35
C CYS A 114 -0.67 4.69 3.68
N PHE A 115 -0.26 5.56 2.76
CA PHE A 115 0.84 6.50 2.97
C PHE A 115 0.28 7.92 3.11
N CYS A 116 0.65 8.60 4.18
CA CYS A 116 0.09 9.88 4.59
C CYS A 116 1.19 10.96 4.61
N MET A 117 1.45 11.55 3.44
CA MET A 117 2.44 12.62 3.27
C MET A 117 1.79 13.96 2.91
N THR A 118 0.92 14.01 1.91
CA THR A 118 0.35 15.25 1.38
C THR A 118 -0.58 15.94 2.40
N GLU A 119 -0.41 17.25 2.54
CA GLU A 119 -1.22 18.13 3.40
C GLU A 119 -2.05 19.09 2.54
N PRO A 120 -3.28 19.45 2.97
CA PRO A 120 -4.14 20.34 2.21
C PRO A 120 -3.70 21.81 2.26
N ASP A 121 -3.09 22.25 3.36
CA ASP A 121 -2.88 23.67 3.66
C ASP A 121 -1.50 24.19 3.22
N VAL A 122 -0.62 23.30 2.71
CA VAL A 122 0.74 23.63 2.26
C VAL A 122 1.09 22.97 0.92
N ALA A 123 1.99 23.59 0.16
CA ALA A 123 2.49 23.07 -1.11
C ALA A 123 3.38 21.83 -0.89
N SER A 124 2.75 20.67 -0.80
CA SER A 124 3.37 19.39 -0.39
C SER A 124 4.28 18.76 -1.45
N SER A 125 4.40 19.35 -2.65
CA SER A 125 5.40 18.94 -3.65
C SER A 125 6.82 19.21 -3.16
N ASP A 126 7.00 20.24 -2.33
CA ASP A 126 8.20 20.43 -1.53
C ASP A 126 7.94 19.86 -0.13
N ALA A 127 8.57 18.73 0.16
CA ALA A 127 8.41 18.01 1.43
C ALA A 127 8.86 18.82 2.66
N THR A 128 9.66 19.89 2.46
CA THR A 128 10.11 20.76 3.56
C THR A 128 9.00 21.65 4.12
N ASN A 129 7.89 21.83 3.38
CA ASN A 129 6.72 22.59 3.81
C ASN A 129 5.80 21.83 4.78
N ILE A 130 5.99 20.52 4.94
CA ILE A 130 5.13 19.66 5.76
C ILE A 130 5.13 20.11 7.23
N GLU A 131 3.94 20.33 7.78
CA GLU A 131 3.74 20.92 9.11
C GLU A 131 3.00 20.03 10.12
N CYS A 132 2.48 18.85 9.72
CA CYS A 132 1.94 17.86 10.65
C CYS A 132 2.94 17.59 11.77
N SER A 133 2.59 18.00 12.99
CA SER A 133 3.47 18.03 14.15
C SER A 133 3.59 16.63 14.75
N ILE A 134 4.83 16.22 15.03
CA ILE A 134 5.15 15.01 15.77
C ILE A 134 6.00 15.42 16.98
N GLN A 135 5.42 15.33 18.18
CA GLN A 135 6.07 15.71 19.43
C GLN A 135 6.32 14.47 20.28
N ARG A 136 7.52 14.37 20.86
CA ARG A 136 7.88 13.29 21.78
C ARG A 136 7.29 13.58 23.15
N ASP A 137 6.55 12.62 23.70
CA ASP A 137 6.00 12.65 25.07
C ASP A 137 6.46 11.39 25.80
N GLU A 138 7.57 11.49 26.54
CA GLU A 138 8.24 10.39 27.25
C GLU A 138 8.46 9.11 26.41
N ASP A 139 7.57 8.12 26.53
CA ASP A 139 7.62 6.83 25.85
C ASP A 139 6.77 6.78 24.56
N SER A 140 6.06 7.86 24.24
CA SER A 140 5.11 7.94 23.13
C SER A 140 5.33 9.17 22.24
N TYR A 141 4.56 9.26 21.15
CA TYR A 141 4.52 10.41 20.27
C TYR A 141 3.09 10.93 20.13
N VAL A 142 2.93 12.25 20.22
CA VAL A 142 1.67 12.94 19.95
C VAL A 142 1.73 13.51 18.54
N ILE A 143 0.74 13.15 17.70
CA ILE A 143 0.67 13.55 16.29
C ILE A 143 -0.53 14.48 16.10
N ASN A 144 -0.31 15.67 15.55
CA ASN A 144 -1.36 16.64 15.26
C ASN A 144 -1.16 17.26 13.88
N GLY A 145 -2.14 17.11 12.98
CA GLY A 145 -2.09 17.71 11.65
C GLY A 145 -3.23 17.24 10.75
N LYS A 146 -3.18 17.66 9.50
CA LYS A 146 -4.13 17.25 8.45
C LYS A 146 -3.38 16.51 7.36
N LYS A 147 -3.98 15.44 6.83
CA LYS A 147 -3.48 14.72 5.65
C LYS A 147 -4.64 14.47 4.69
N TRP A 148 -4.35 14.44 3.40
CA TRP A 148 -5.32 14.09 2.36
C TRP A 148 -4.64 13.33 1.22
N TRP A 149 -5.44 12.80 0.29
CA TRP A 149 -4.99 11.89 -0.77
C TRP A 149 -4.33 10.59 -0.26
N SER A 150 -4.67 10.17 0.96
CA SER A 150 -4.24 8.89 1.54
C SER A 150 -4.96 7.71 0.87
N SER A 151 -4.45 7.33 -0.31
CA SER A 151 -4.99 6.22 -1.12
C SER A 151 -5.12 4.93 -0.29
N GLY A 152 -6.25 4.23 -0.45
CA GLY A 152 -6.53 2.96 0.23
C GLY A 152 -7.11 3.08 1.65
N ALA A 153 -7.12 4.26 2.27
CA ALA A 153 -7.60 4.45 3.65
C ALA A 153 -9.08 4.03 3.88
N GLY A 154 -9.91 4.05 2.83
CA GLY A 154 -11.30 3.61 2.90
C GLY A 154 -11.50 2.08 2.95
N ASN A 155 -10.47 1.30 2.59
CA ASN A 155 -10.55 -0.16 2.60
C ASN A 155 -10.65 -0.67 4.05
N PRO A 156 -11.63 -1.51 4.41
CA PRO A 156 -11.72 -2.09 5.76
C PRO A 156 -10.47 -2.88 6.20
N LYS A 157 -9.68 -3.40 5.25
CA LYS A 157 -8.40 -4.06 5.52
C LYS A 157 -7.24 -3.08 5.78
N CYS A 158 -7.43 -1.77 5.59
CA CYS A 158 -6.39 -0.77 5.88
C CYS A 158 -6.20 -0.62 7.39
N LYS A 159 -5.18 -1.27 7.95
CA LYS A 159 -4.93 -1.31 9.41
C LYS A 159 -3.75 -0.48 9.87
N ILE A 160 -2.94 0.02 8.94
CA ILE A 160 -1.72 0.77 9.25
C ILE A 160 -1.54 1.94 8.28
N ALA A 161 -1.07 3.07 8.80
CA ALA A 161 -0.67 4.23 8.01
C ALA A 161 0.81 4.52 8.28
N ILE A 162 1.60 4.71 7.22
CA ILE A 162 2.93 5.31 7.33
C ILE A 162 2.78 6.81 7.14
N VAL A 163 3.22 7.60 8.13
CA VAL A 163 2.96 9.05 8.19
C VAL A 163 4.28 9.81 8.17
N LEU A 164 4.36 10.82 7.31
CA LEU A 164 5.45 11.80 7.32
C LEU A 164 4.98 13.06 8.05
N GLY A 165 5.73 13.48 9.06
CA GLY A 165 5.47 14.69 9.82
C GLY A 165 6.77 15.30 10.35
N ARG A 166 6.66 16.49 10.94
CA ARG A 166 7.77 17.30 11.42
C ARG A 166 8.02 17.04 12.90
N THR A 167 9.18 16.47 13.22
CA THR A 167 9.71 16.43 14.58
C THR A 167 10.59 17.65 14.81
N GLN A 168 10.04 18.70 15.41
CA GLN A 168 10.81 19.91 15.69
C GLN A 168 11.87 19.62 16.76
N ASN A 169 13.14 19.64 16.36
CA ASN A 169 14.24 19.49 17.30
C ASN A 169 14.63 20.85 17.87
N THR A 170 14.25 21.14 19.11
CA THR A 170 14.59 22.38 19.83
C THR A 170 16.08 22.53 20.11
N SER A 171 16.90 21.48 19.93
CA SER A 171 18.37 21.56 20.09
C SER A 171 19.10 22.01 18.81
N LEU A 172 18.40 22.16 17.69
CA LEU A 172 18.95 22.60 16.41
C LEU A 172 18.26 23.90 15.99
N SER A 173 18.37 24.94 16.81
CA SER A 173 18.12 26.31 16.35
C SER A 173 19.30 26.73 15.45
N ARG A 174 19.06 26.80 14.14
CA ARG A 174 19.80 27.71 13.26
C ARG A 174 18.96 28.96 13.05
#